data_AF-A0A959RXV9-F1
#
_entry.id   AF-A0A959RXV9-F1
#
_cell.length_a   1.000
_cell.length_b   1.000
_cell.length_c   1.000
_cell.angle_alpha   90.00
_cell.angle_beta   90.00
_cell.angle_gamma   90.00
#
_symmetry.space_group_name_H-M   'P 1'
#
loop_
_entity.id
_entity.type
_entity.pdbx_description
1 polymer ?
#
loop_
_entity_poly.entity_id
_entity_poly.type
_entity_poly.pdbx_seq_one_letter_code
_entity_poly.pdbx_strand_id
1 'polypeptide(L)'
;MKKIIGSLGVLILVIIVAVGTLTTQNYEETVLDKLRDSFGEKHIPSVDHSKFARLQKEFHSPNEVTAECIECHNKRHEEVMHSNHWNWEREEYIEGRGIVSIGKKNAMNNFCIGTQGNEKSCAKCHIGYGMDEKGFSFTDANNIDCLVCHDNTETYAKAPNAGGEPLATLNFNKIAENVGKPKRSNCGVCHFFGGGGDNVKHGDLSSLMFEPSSDIDVHMAIDGMDLQCVDCHTTEQH
;
A
#
# COMPACT_ATOMS: atom_id res chain seq x y z
N MET A 1 40.42 -34.05 48.36
CA MET A 1 39.91 -32.72 47.93
C MET A 1 40.67 -32.14 46.73
N LYS A 2 42.01 -31.94 46.79
CA LYS A 2 42.79 -31.38 45.66
C LYS A 2 42.65 -32.13 44.32
N LYS A 3 42.60 -33.47 44.33
CA LYS A 3 42.42 -34.29 43.11
C LYS A 3 41.03 -34.16 42.46
N ILE A 4 39.98 -33.95 43.28
CA ILE A 4 38.59 -33.78 42.82
C ILE A 4 38.40 -32.38 42.23
N ILE A 5 38.99 -31.36 42.85
CA ILE A 5 38.95 -29.97 42.36
C ILE A 5 39.69 -29.86 41.01
N GLY A 6 40.84 -30.53 40.86
CA GLY A 6 41.57 -30.57 39.59
C GLY A 6 40.82 -31.27 38.46
N SER A 7 40.10 -32.36 38.76
CA SER A 7 39.30 -33.07 37.75
C SER A 7 38.01 -32.32 37.37
N LEU A 8 37.38 -31.62 38.31
CA LEU A 8 36.27 -30.70 37.99
C LEU A 8 36.71 -29.53 37.11
N GLY A 9 37.88 -28.94 37.38
CA GLY A 9 38.41 -27.84 36.59
C GLY A 9 38.68 -28.24 35.13
N VAL A 10 39.24 -29.44 34.91
CA VAL A 10 39.44 -29.98 33.57
C VAL A 10 38.11 -30.27 32.87
N LEU A 11 37.13 -30.83 33.58
CA LEU A 11 35.81 -31.10 33.00
C LEU A 11 35.10 -29.80 32.57
N ILE A 12 35.16 -28.76 33.41
CA ILE A 12 34.60 -27.44 33.08
C ILE A 12 35.32 -26.83 31.87
N LEU A 13 36.65 -26.93 31.82
CA LEU A 13 37.42 -26.45 30.67
C LEU A 13 37.04 -27.19 29.39
N VAL A 14 36.88 -28.52 29.45
CA VAL A 14 36.43 -29.34 28.31
C VAL A 14 35.02 -28.95 27.88
N ILE A 15 34.10 -28.67 28.82
CA ILE A 15 32.75 -28.21 28.50
C ILE A 15 32.79 -26.81 27.86
N ILE A 16 33.59 -25.87 28.38
CA ILE A 16 33.74 -24.53 27.81
C ILE A 16 34.33 -24.60 26.40
N VAL A 17 35.36 -25.44 26.19
CA VAL A 17 35.95 -25.65 24.88
C VAL A 17 34.96 -26.34 23.95
N ALA A 18 34.24 -27.37 24.40
CA ALA A 18 33.24 -28.06 23.59
C ALA A 18 32.09 -27.12 23.19
N VAL A 19 31.53 -26.36 24.14
CA VAL A 19 30.50 -25.35 23.88
C VAL A 19 31.06 -24.26 22.96
N GLY A 20 32.28 -23.77 23.19
CA GLY A 20 32.95 -22.82 22.31
C GLY A 20 33.05 -23.36 20.88
N THR A 21 33.56 -24.57 20.69
CA THR A 21 33.70 -25.18 19.35
C THR A 21 32.36 -25.51 18.68
N LEU A 22 31.32 -25.86 19.47
CA LEU A 22 29.98 -26.17 18.96
C LEU A 22 29.16 -24.90 18.67
N THR A 23 29.45 -23.79 19.34
CA THR A 23 28.77 -22.49 19.14
C THR A 23 29.46 -21.62 18.10
N THR A 24 30.75 -21.85 17.80
CA THR A 24 31.48 -21.16 16.72
C THR A 24 31.25 -21.76 15.34
N GLN A 25 30.12 -22.44 15.09
CA GLN A 25 29.69 -22.58 13.71
C GLN A 25 29.37 -21.17 13.22
N ASN A 26 30.25 -20.62 12.39
CA ASN A 26 29.95 -19.43 11.59
C ASN A 26 28.73 -19.80 10.73
N TYR A 27 27.54 -19.51 11.25
CA TYR A 27 26.31 -19.63 10.51
C TYR A 27 26.40 -18.59 9.41
N GLU A 28 26.67 -19.05 8.19
CA GLU A 28 26.63 -18.18 7.03
C GLU A 28 25.17 -17.82 6.81
N GLU A 29 24.84 -16.58 7.17
CA GLU A 29 23.49 -16.06 7.09
C GLU A 29 22.93 -16.25 5.68
N THR A 30 21.83 -17.00 5.60
CA THR A 30 21.24 -17.33 4.30
C THR A 30 20.62 -16.10 3.66
N VAL A 31 20.36 -16.16 2.35
CA VAL A 31 19.61 -15.10 1.65
C VAL A 31 18.24 -14.88 2.30
N LEU A 32 17.59 -15.96 2.76
CA LEU A 32 16.28 -15.87 3.41
C LEU A 32 16.35 -15.17 4.76
N ASP A 33 17.41 -15.40 5.54
CA ASP A 33 17.60 -14.73 6.83
C ASP A 33 17.79 -13.22 6.64
N LYS A 34 18.64 -12.83 5.67
CA LYS A 34 18.81 -11.41 5.30
C LYS A 34 17.53 -10.75 4.84
N LEU A 35 16.72 -11.46 4.05
CA LEU A 35 15.43 -10.95 3.59
C LEU A 35 14.46 -10.79 4.76
N ARG A 36 14.39 -11.77 5.65
CA ARG A 36 13.55 -11.68 6.87
C ARG A 36 13.94 -10.49 7.73
N ASP A 37 15.23 -10.24 7.90
CA ASP A 37 15.70 -9.07 8.65
C ASP A 37 15.32 -7.77 7.94
N SER A 38 15.54 -7.68 6.62
CA SER A 38 15.20 -6.48 5.84
C SER A 38 13.71 -6.14 5.81
N PHE A 39 12.84 -7.16 5.76
CA PHE A 39 11.39 -6.98 5.69
C PHE A 39 10.70 -7.04 7.06
N GLY A 40 11.38 -7.54 8.10
CA GLY A 40 10.87 -7.59 9.46
C GLY A 40 10.89 -6.23 10.17
N GLU A 41 11.64 -5.25 9.65
CA GLU A 41 11.66 -3.90 10.20
C GLU A 41 10.33 -3.18 9.94
N LYS A 42 9.58 -2.93 11.01
CA LYS A 42 8.34 -2.17 10.93
C LYS A 42 8.62 -0.70 10.66
N HIS A 43 7.86 -0.13 9.73
CA HIS A 43 7.92 1.30 9.46
C HIS A 43 7.55 2.12 10.71
N ILE A 44 8.41 3.08 11.05
CA ILE A 44 8.16 4.06 12.11
C ILE A 44 7.70 5.36 11.43
N PRO A 45 6.47 5.84 11.70
CA PRO A 45 6.00 7.11 11.18
C PRO A 45 6.93 8.26 11.60
N SER A 46 7.25 9.15 10.66
CA SER A 46 8.09 10.33 10.94
C SER A 46 7.36 11.39 11.77
N VAL A 47 6.01 11.40 11.72
CA VAL A 47 5.14 12.35 12.41
C VAL A 47 3.84 11.67 12.86
N ASP A 48 3.17 12.28 13.83
CA ASP A 48 1.82 11.90 14.27
C ASP A 48 0.80 12.93 13.76
N HIS A 49 -0.01 12.52 12.77
CA HIS A 49 -0.97 13.42 12.12
C HIS A 49 -2.05 13.94 13.07
N SER A 50 -2.38 13.19 14.14
CA SER A 50 -3.35 13.61 15.14
C SER A 50 -2.92 14.85 15.94
N LYS A 51 -1.62 15.20 15.91
CA LYS A 51 -1.08 16.35 16.66
C LYS A 51 -1.12 17.66 15.88
N PHE A 52 -1.45 17.66 14.59
CA PHE A 52 -1.46 18.88 13.79
C PHE A 52 -2.78 19.62 13.93
N ALA A 53 -2.74 20.85 14.46
CA ALA A 53 -3.91 21.70 14.63
C ALA A 53 -4.70 21.94 13.32
N ARG A 54 -4.01 21.96 12.18
CA ARG A 54 -4.62 22.12 10.85
C ARG A 54 -5.51 20.94 10.41
N LEU A 55 -5.29 19.75 11.00
CA LEU A 55 -6.11 18.55 10.77
C LEU A 55 -7.21 18.38 11.82
N GLN A 56 -7.19 19.18 12.89
CA GLN A 56 -8.19 19.19 13.97
C GLN A 56 -9.40 20.09 13.65
N LYS A 57 -9.45 20.71 12.47
CA LYS A 57 -10.58 21.54 12.02
C LYS A 57 -11.64 20.69 11.34
N GLU A 58 -12.89 21.13 11.32
CA GLU A 58 -13.97 20.47 10.58
C GLU A 58 -13.70 20.50 9.06
N PHE A 59 -13.82 19.34 8.41
CA PHE A 59 -13.74 19.18 6.96
C PHE A 59 -15.12 18.85 6.39
N HIS A 60 -15.59 19.64 5.43
CA HIS A 60 -16.89 19.45 4.78
C HIS A 60 -16.80 18.72 3.44
N SER A 61 -15.59 18.62 2.88
CA SER A 61 -15.34 17.91 1.63
C SER A 61 -13.97 17.22 1.65
N PRO A 62 -13.78 16.16 0.85
CA PRO A 62 -12.47 15.55 0.70
C PRO A 62 -11.44 16.47 0.04
N ASN A 63 -11.86 17.36 -0.86
CA ASN A 63 -10.98 18.34 -1.50
C ASN A 63 -10.36 19.31 -0.48
N GLU A 64 -11.09 19.69 0.57
CA GLU A 64 -10.54 20.50 1.68
C GLU A 64 -9.43 19.75 2.43
N VAL A 65 -9.56 18.43 2.60
CA VAL A 65 -8.50 17.61 3.19
C VAL A 65 -7.29 17.59 2.27
N THR A 66 -7.49 17.35 0.97
CA THR A 66 -6.39 17.37 -0.02
C THR A 66 -5.67 18.72 -0.04
N ALA A 67 -6.41 19.83 0.01
CA ALA A 67 -5.82 21.17 0.10
C ALA A 67 -4.93 21.32 1.34
N GLU A 68 -5.37 20.85 2.52
CA GLU A 68 -4.54 20.86 3.73
C GLU A 68 -3.31 19.95 3.64
N CYS A 69 -3.44 18.79 2.98
CA CYS A 69 -2.31 17.90 2.73
C CYS A 69 -1.24 18.59 1.88
N ILE A 70 -1.64 19.24 0.79
CA ILE A 70 -0.73 19.88 -0.19
C ILE A 70 0.11 20.98 0.45
N GLU A 71 -0.44 21.70 1.43
CA GLU A 71 0.27 22.76 2.16
C GLU A 71 1.49 22.26 2.94
N CYS A 72 1.52 20.99 3.35
CA CYS A 72 2.68 20.36 4.02
C CYS A 72 3.46 19.41 3.09
N HIS A 73 2.75 18.62 2.29
CA HIS A 73 3.31 17.62 1.38
C HIS A 73 3.70 18.25 0.05
N ASN A 74 4.70 19.13 0.13
CA ASN A 74 5.19 19.89 -1.01
C ASN A 74 5.56 18.96 -2.18
N LYS A 75 5.06 19.31 -3.37
CA LYS A 75 5.22 18.59 -4.65
C LYS A 75 4.68 17.15 -4.71
N ARG A 76 4.17 16.57 -3.62
CA ARG A 76 3.61 15.20 -3.65
C ARG A 76 2.40 15.08 -4.56
N HIS A 77 1.64 16.16 -4.71
CA HIS A 77 0.57 16.22 -5.69
C HIS A 77 1.10 16.19 -7.14
N GLU A 78 2.18 16.90 -7.45
CA GLU A 78 2.81 16.85 -8.79
C GLU A 78 3.30 15.44 -9.12
N GLU A 79 3.95 14.78 -8.15
CA GLU A 79 4.39 13.38 -8.24
C GLU A 79 3.22 12.44 -8.56
N VAL A 80 2.16 12.49 -7.75
CA VAL A 80 0.94 11.69 -7.97
C VAL A 80 0.33 11.97 -9.35
N MET A 81 0.27 13.24 -9.77
CA MET A 81 -0.31 13.63 -11.05
C MET A 81 0.50 13.17 -12.27
N HIS A 82 1.77 12.80 -12.09
CA HIS A 82 2.59 12.16 -13.14
C HIS A 82 2.46 10.63 -13.16
N SER A 83 1.79 10.02 -12.17
CA SER A 83 1.64 8.57 -12.08
C SER A 83 0.59 8.00 -13.05
N ASN A 84 0.66 6.70 -13.30
CA ASN A 84 -0.37 5.95 -14.01
C ASN A 84 -1.67 5.78 -13.19
N HIS A 85 -1.61 5.87 -11.85
CA HIS A 85 -2.79 5.86 -11.00
C HIS A 85 -3.67 7.08 -11.25
N TRP A 86 -3.05 8.25 -11.44
CA TRP A 86 -3.75 9.48 -11.81
C TRP A 86 -4.18 9.48 -13.27
N ASN A 87 -3.24 9.24 -14.20
CA ASN A 87 -3.51 9.42 -15.63
C ASN A 87 -4.30 8.26 -16.26
N TRP A 88 -4.36 7.10 -15.58
CA TRP A 88 -4.93 5.85 -16.11
C TRP A 88 -4.32 5.39 -17.43
N GLU A 89 -3.10 5.81 -17.71
CA GLU A 89 -2.35 5.45 -18.90
C GLU A 89 -0.85 5.39 -18.57
N ARG A 90 -0.12 4.65 -19.40
CA ARG A 90 1.34 4.58 -19.39
C ARG A 90 1.82 4.35 -20.81
N GLU A 91 3.08 4.68 -21.07
CA GLU A 91 3.72 4.29 -22.31
C GLU A 91 4.07 2.79 -22.27
N GLU A 92 3.76 2.09 -23.36
CA GLU A 92 4.04 0.66 -23.52
C GLU A 92 4.53 0.41 -24.95
N TYR A 93 5.54 -0.44 -25.11
CA TYR A 93 5.94 -0.92 -26.42
C TYR A 93 5.07 -2.09 -26.85
N ILE A 94 4.44 -1.97 -28.03
CA ILE A 94 3.68 -3.04 -28.64
C ILE A 94 4.32 -3.40 -29.98
N GLU A 95 4.67 -4.67 -30.15
CA GLU A 95 5.22 -5.19 -31.40
C GLU A 95 4.31 -4.84 -32.59
N GLY A 96 4.90 -4.26 -33.64
CA GLY A 96 4.17 -3.80 -34.84
C GLY A 96 3.42 -2.48 -34.70
N ARG A 97 3.32 -1.89 -33.51
CA ARG A 97 2.71 -0.56 -33.27
C ARG A 97 3.70 0.48 -32.72
N GLY A 98 4.82 0.03 -32.15
CA GLY A 98 5.79 0.90 -31.50
C GLY A 98 5.34 1.30 -30.09
N ILE A 99 5.83 2.44 -29.61
CA ILE A 99 5.47 3.00 -28.31
C ILE A 99 4.08 3.62 -28.41
N VAL A 100 3.16 3.19 -27.55
CA VAL A 100 1.80 3.72 -27.46
C VAL A 100 1.45 4.09 -26.02
N SER A 101 0.62 5.11 -25.83
CA SER A 101 -0.02 5.34 -24.53
C SER A 101 -1.20 4.41 -24.37
N ILE A 102 -1.17 3.52 -23.38
CA ILE A 102 -2.24 2.57 -23.09
C ILE A 102 -2.48 2.44 -21.58
N GLY A 103 -3.74 2.27 -21.18
CA GLY A 103 -4.13 1.96 -19.80
C GLY A 103 -5.63 2.00 -19.63
N LYS A 104 -6.12 2.06 -18.39
CA LYS A 104 -7.57 2.04 -18.10
C LYS A 104 -8.36 3.15 -18.81
N LYS A 105 -7.71 4.26 -19.19
CA LYS A 105 -8.32 5.37 -19.94
C LYS A 105 -8.77 4.97 -21.35
N ASN A 106 -8.06 4.07 -22.03
CA ASN A 106 -8.28 3.73 -23.44
C ASN A 106 -8.23 2.23 -23.76
N ALA A 107 -7.89 1.38 -22.79
CA ALA A 107 -7.87 -0.06 -22.95
C ALA A 107 -9.29 -0.62 -22.92
N MET A 108 -9.55 -1.57 -23.81
CA MET A 108 -10.79 -2.36 -23.82
C MET A 108 -10.54 -3.74 -23.21
N ASN A 109 -11.53 -4.25 -22.49
CA ASN A 109 -11.52 -5.62 -21.96
C ASN A 109 -12.87 -6.32 -22.22
N ASN A 110 -12.99 -7.56 -21.77
CA ASN A 110 -14.19 -8.38 -21.88
C ASN A 110 -15.04 -8.39 -20.58
N PHE A 111 -14.79 -7.46 -19.66
CA PHE A 111 -15.60 -7.22 -18.46
C PHE A 111 -16.58 -6.08 -18.74
N CYS A 112 -16.34 -4.89 -18.17
CA CYS A 112 -17.17 -3.71 -18.39
C CYS A 112 -16.88 -2.99 -19.73
N ILE A 113 -16.15 -3.65 -20.65
CA ILE A 113 -15.71 -3.15 -21.95
C ILE A 113 -14.70 -2.01 -21.87
N GLY A 114 -15.06 -0.86 -21.28
CA GLY A 114 -14.21 0.31 -21.21
C GLY A 114 -14.78 1.39 -20.28
N THR A 115 -13.97 2.41 -20.01
CA THR A 115 -14.33 3.51 -19.10
C THR A 115 -15.23 4.55 -19.73
N GLN A 116 -15.14 4.74 -21.06
CA GLN A 116 -15.94 5.70 -21.80
C GLN A 116 -17.44 5.39 -21.70
N GLY A 117 -18.23 6.38 -21.28
CA GLY A 117 -19.67 6.27 -21.02
C GLY A 117 -20.01 5.61 -19.67
N ASN A 118 -19.01 5.17 -18.90
CA ASN A 118 -19.16 4.54 -17.59
C ASN A 118 -18.29 5.24 -16.52
N GLU A 119 -17.89 6.49 -16.75
CA GLU A 119 -16.87 7.23 -16.01
C GLU A 119 -17.17 7.22 -14.51
N LYS A 120 -18.40 7.59 -14.12
CA LYS A 120 -18.83 7.66 -12.72
C LYS A 120 -18.68 6.34 -11.96
N SER A 121 -18.95 5.22 -12.64
CA SER A 121 -18.82 3.88 -12.05
C SER A 121 -17.35 3.46 -11.97
N CYS A 122 -16.62 3.66 -13.08
CA CYS A 122 -15.21 3.27 -13.20
C CYS A 122 -14.28 4.06 -12.25
N ALA A 123 -14.63 5.32 -12.00
CA ALA A 123 -13.90 6.26 -11.14
C ALA A 123 -14.01 5.93 -9.66
N LYS A 124 -14.87 4.98 -9.26
CA LYS A 124 -14.82 4.40 -7.91
C LYS A 124 -13.41 3.87 -7.58
N CYS A 125 -12.64 3.46 -8.58
CA CYS A 125 -11.23 3.05 -8.43
C CYS A 125 -10.23 4.03 -9.08
N HIS A 126 -10.61 5.30 -9.28
CA HIS A 126 -9.66 6.37 -9.62
C HIS A 126 -9.19 7.04 -8.33
N ILE A 127 -7.92 7.46 -8.28
CA ILE A 127 -7.35 8.17 -7.12
C ILE A 127 -7.66 9.68 -7.16
N GLY A 128 -8.85 10.03 -7.63
CA GLY A 128 -9.32 11.41 -7.68
C GLY A 128 -10.83 11.54 -7.57
N TYR A 129 -11.28 12.79 -7.55
CA TYR A 129 -12.65 13.22 -7.28
C TYR A 129 -13.31 13.88 -8.50
N GLY A 130 -14.61 13.67 -8.69
CA GLY A 130 -15.40 14.40 -9.69
C GLY A 130 -15.24 13.97 -11.16
N MET A 131 -14.88 12.72 -11.45
CA MET A 131 -14.86 12.23 -12.84
C MET A 131 -16.27 11.90 -13.35
N ASP A 132 -16.68 12.53 -14.45
CA ASP A 132 -18.00 12.33 -15.05
C ASP A 132 -17.99 12.29 -16.59
N GLU A 133 -19.17 12.22 -17.19
CA GLU A 133 -19.37 12.21 -18.64
C GLU A 133 -18.86 13.48 -19.36
N LYS A 134 -18.61 14.58 -18.64
CA LYS A 134 -18.04 15.82 -19.19
C LYS A 134 -16.51 15.81 -19.12
N GLY A 135 -15.92 14.89 -18.36
CA GLY A 135 -14.48 14.68 -18.27
C GLY A 135 -13.97 14.71 -16.83
N PHE A 136 -12.67 14.98 -16.69
CA PHE A 136 -11.97 15.06 -15.42
C PHE A 136 -10.84 16.09 -15.52
N SER A 137 -10.66 16.89 -14.47
CA SER A 137 -9.57 17.86 -14.43
C SER A 137 -8.29 17.19 -13.93
N PHE A 138 -7.43 16.78 -14.86
CA PHE A 138 -6.12 16.19 -14.56
C PHE A 138 -5.08 17.22 -14.09
N THR A 139 -5.42 18.51 -14.06
CA THR A 139 -4.51 19.61 -13.70
C THR A 139 -4.83 20.24 -12.35
N ASP A 140 -5.97 19.93 -11.75
CA ASP A 140 -6.34 20.45 -10.44
C ASP A 140 -5.92 19.47 -9.33
N ALA A 141 -4.87 19.86 -8.59
CA ALA A 141 -4.32 19.05 -7.51
C ALA A 141 -5.32 18.81 -6.36
N ASN A 142 -6.33 19.68 -6.18
CA ASN A 142 -7.35 19.47 -5.15
C ASN A 142 -8.26 18.27 -5.46
N ASN A 143 -8.25 17.77 -6.69
CA ASN A 143 -9.00 16.57 -7.08
C ASN A 143 -8.25 15.27 -6.77
N ILE A 144 -7.05 15.31 -6.18
CA ILE A 144 -6.33 14.10 -5.76
C ILE A 144 -7.00 13.51 -4.52
N ASP A 145 -7.26 12.21 -4.57
CA ASP A 145 -7.71 11.44 -3.42
C ASP A 145 -6.51 10.91 -2.63
N CYS A 146 -6.03 11.71 -1.68
CA CYS A 146 -4.95 11.27 -0.79
C CYS A 146 -5.40 10.17 0.17
N LEU A 147 -6.69 10.12 0.51
CA LEU A 147 -7.22 9.31 1.60
C LEU A 147 -7.39 7.83 1.19
N VAL A 148 -7.71 7.55 -0.07
CA VAL A 148 -7.89 6.17 -0.56
C VAL A 148 -6.65 5.31 -0.33
N CYS A 149 -5.46 5.90 -0.44
CA CYS A 149 -4.19 5.21 -0.23
C CYS A 149 -3.69 5.30 1.22
N HIS A 150 -4.02 6.36 1.96
CA HIS A 150 -3.38 6.68 3.24
C HIS A 150 -4.27 6.54 4.47
N ASP A 151 -5.57 6.27 4.34
CA ASP A 151 -6.45 6.04 5.48
C ASP A 151 -6.05 4.76 6.27
N ASN A 152 -5.59 4.91 7.51
CA ASN A 152 -5.36 3.78 8.42
C ASN A 152 -6.48 3.55 9.43
N THR A 153 -7.60 4.28 9.33
CA THR A 153 -8.83 3.98 10.11
C THR A 153 -9.61 2.81 9.53
N GLU A 154 -9.36 2.46 8.26
CA GLU A 154 -10.08 1.43 7.51
C GLU A 154 -11.58 1.72 7.40
N THR A 155 -11.93 3.01 7.36
CA THR A 155 -13.32 3.48 7.21
C THR A 155 -13.57 4.19 5.89
N TYR A 156 -12.51 4.66 5.22
CA TYR A 156 -12.64 5.39 3.96
C TYR A 156 -13.19 4.50 2.84
N ALA A 157 -14.25 4.97 2.19
CA ALA A 157 -14.85 4.28 1.06
C ALA A 157 -15.42 5.27 0.04
N LYS A 158 -15.15 5.00 -1.24
CA LYS A 158 -15.68 5.75 -2.38
C LYS A 158 -17.12 5.32 -2.68
N ALA A 159 -18.00 6.30 -2.88
CA ALA A 159 -19.40 6.06 -3.17
C ALA A 159 -19.58 5.41 -4.56
N PRO A 160 -20.54 4.48 -4.71
CA PRO A 160 -20.80 3.84 -6.00
C PRO A 160 -21.38 4.86 -6.99
N ASN A 161 -20.92 4.80 -8.24
CA ASN A 161 -21.42 5.64 -9.34
C ASN A 161 -21.36 7.15 -9.07
N ALA A 162 -20.37 7.59 -8.29
CA ALA A 162 -20.24 8.98 -7.84
C ALA A 162 -18.98 9.66 -8.37
N GLY A 163 -18.38 9.18 -9.47
CA GLY A 163 -17.24 9.89 -10.07
C GLY A 163 -15.98 9.90 -9.22
N GLY A 164 -15.85 8.96 -8.30
CA GLY A 164 -14.75 8.92 -7.35
C GLY A 164 -15.00 9.69 -6.06
N GLU A 165 -16.17 10.31 -5.87
CA GLU A 165 -16.48 10.93 -4.58
C GLU A 165 -16.56 9.89 -3.44
N PRO A 166 -16.08 10.21 -2.22
CA PRO A 166 -16.31 9.42 -1.02
C PRO A 166 -17.79 9.34 -0.62
N LEU A 167 -18.13 8.38 0.25
CA LEU A 167 -19.41 8.38 0.94
C LEU A 167 -19.57 9.66 1.78
N ALA A 168 -20.70 10.35 1.65
CA ALA A 168 -20.99 11.59 2.38
C ALA A 168 -21.09 11.42 3.91
N THR A 169 -21.19 10.17 4.39
CA THR A 169 -21.29 9.83 5.81
C THR A 169 -19.94 9.66 6.51
N LEU A 170 -18.82 9.80 5.78
CA LEU A 170 -17.49 9.61 6.34
C LEU A 170 -17.11 10.77 7.26
N ASN A 171 -16.35 10.44 8.31
CA ASN A 171 -15.74 11.43 9.18
C ASN A 171 -14.33 11.77 8.65
N PHE A 172 -14.25 12.79 7.80
CA PHE A 172 -12.99 13.20 7.18
C PHE A 172 -11.95 13.67 8.19
N ASN A 173 -12.35 14.31 9.29
CA ASN A 173 -11.45 14.67 10.39
C ASN A 173 -10.75 13.43 10.96
N LYS A 174 -11.55 12.42 11.33
CA LYS A 174 -11.01 11.20 11.93
C LYS A 174 -10.07 10.48 10.98
N ILE A 175 -10.40 10.44 9.70
CA ILE A 175 -9.57 9.82 8.66
C ILE A 175 -8.27 10.61 8.49
N ALA A 176 -8.34 11.93 8.30
CA ALA A 176 -7.18 12.80 8.08
C ALA A 176 -6.17 12.76 9.25
N GLU A 177 -6.65 12.68 10.49
CA GLU A 177 -5.79 12.57 11.68
C GLU A 177 -5.07 11.23 11.81
N ASN A 178 -5.56 10.19 11.13
CA ASN A 178 -5.07 8.82 11.25
C ASN A 178 -4.49 8.32 9.92
N VAL A 179 -4.04 9.22 9.04
CA VAL A 179 -3.34 8.83 7.81
C VAL A 179 -1.94 8.28 8.11
N GLY A 180 -1.47 7.35 7.27
CA GLY A 180 -0.11 6.80 7.39
C GLY A 180 0.35 6.00 6.17
N LYS A 181 1.35 5.13 6.36
CA LYS A 181 1.86 4.25 5.30
C LYS A 181 0.73 3.34 4.81
N PRO A 182 0.51 3.20 3.48
CA PRO A 182 -0.54 2.36 2.93
C PRO A 182 -0.45 0.91 3.40
N LYS A 183 -1.60 0.32 3.70
CA LYS A 183 -1.77 -1.10 3.99
C LYS A 183 -2.39 -1.83 2.80
N ARG A 184 -2.45 -3.18 2.88
CA ARG A 184 -3.21 -4.01 1.93
C ARG A 184 -4.68 -3.57 1.82
N SER A 185 -5.28 -3.11 2.92
CA SER A 185 -6.65 -2.58 2.94
C SER A 185 -6.83 -1.41 1.97
N ASN A 186 -5.87 -0.48 1.91
CA ASN A 186 -5.91 0.68 1.01
C ASN A 186 -5.81 0.29 -0.47
N CYS A 187 -4.88 -0.60 -0.83
CA CYS A 187 -4.73 -1.06 -2.20
C CYS A 187 -5.93 -1.92 -2.63
N GLY A 188 -6.40 -2.77 -1.72
CA GLY A 188 -7.44 -3.76 -1.95
C GLY A 188 -8.80 -3.19 -2.31
N VAL A 189 -9.16 -1.99 -1.81
CA VAL A 189 -10.44 -1.33 -2.17
C VAL A 189 -10.64 -1.17 -3.69
N CYS A 190 -9.53 -1.11 -4.43
CA CYS A 190 -9.52 -1.02 -5.89
C CYS A 190 -9.02 -2.32 -6.55
N HIS A 191 -7.95 -2.89 -6.04
CA HIS A 191 -7.26 -4.01 -6.71
C HIS A 191 -7.95 -5.36 -6.51
N PHE A 192 -8.67 -5.57 -5.41
CA PHE A 192 -9.34 -6.86 -5.12
C PHE A 192 -10.73 -6.94 -5.76
N PHE A 193 -11.35 -5.78 -6.04
CA PHE A 193 -12.72 -5.68 -6.55
C PHE A 193 -12.82 -5.19 -8.00
N GLY A 194 -11.71 -5.23 -8.74
CA GLY A 194 -11.66 -4.79 -10.13
C GLY A 194 -12.65 -5.56 -11.02
N GLY A 195 -13.38 -4.86 -11.87
CA GLY A 195 -14.39 -5.48 -12.75
C GLY A 195 -15.77 -5.65 -12.11
N GLY A 196 -16.00 -5.06 -10.93
CA GLY A 196 -17.33 -4.98 -10.31
C GLY A 196 -17.61 -6.02 -9.22
N GLY A 197 -16.60 -6.79 -8.82
CA GLY A 197 -16.74 -7.77 -7.74
C GLY A 197 -15.38 -8.32 -7.29
N ASP A 198 -15.42 -9.02 -6.15
CA ASP A 198 -14.24 -9.65 -5.56
C ASP A 198 -13.67 -10.72 -6.51
N ASN A 199 -12.35 -10.65 -6.75
CA ASN A 199 -11.63 -11.61 -7.58
C ASN A 199 -12.18 -11.74 -9.02
N VAL A 200 -12.85 -10.70 -9.53
CA VAL A 200 -13.49 -10.78 -10.87
C VAL A 200 -12.43 -10.60 -11.97
N LYS A 201 -11.55 -9.61 -11.83
CA LYS A 201 -10.58 -9.27 -12.89
C LYS A 201 -9.24 -10.00 -12.74
N HIS A 202 -8.68 -10.03 -11.53
CA HIS A 202 -7.38 -10.63 -11.24
C HIS A 202 -7.57 -11.79 -10.25
N GLY A 203 -7.40 -13.01 -10.76
CA GLY A 203 -7.60 -14.30 -10.05
C GLY A 203 -6.84 -14.44 -8.73
N ASP A 204 -5.72 -13.73 -8.65
CA ASP A 204 -4.70 -13.76 -7.61
C ASP A 204 -4.89 -12.68 -6.54
N LEU A 205 -5.78 -11.71 -6.75
CA LEU A 205 -6.03 -10.62 -5.82
C LEU A 205 -7.51 -10.55 -5.44
N SER A 206 -7.81 -10.85 -4.18
CA SER A 206 -9.17 -10.93 -3.63
C SER A 206 -9.25 -10.38 -2.21
N SER A 207 -10.45 -10.27 -1.67
CA SER A 207 -10.70 -9.87 -0.28
C SER A 207 -9.97 -10.74 0.75
N LEU A 208 -9.58 -11.96 0.40
CA LEU A 208 -8.75 -12.82 1.26
C LEU A 208 -7.36 -12.22 1.53
N MET A 209 -6.87 -11.32 0.66
CA MET A 209 -5.57 -10.66 0.83
C MET A 209 -5.59 -9.51 1.85
N PHE A 210 -6.73 -9.19 2.48
CA PHE A 210 -6.72 -8.28 3.62
C PHE A 210 -5.99 -8.91 4.82
N GLU A 211 -6.32 -10.16 5.13
CA GLU A 211 -5.75 -10.94 6.23
C GLU A 211 -5.51 -12.39 5.76
N PRO A 212 -4.58 -12.62 4.81
CA PRO A 212 -4.39 -13.96 4.24
C PRO A 212 -3.70 -14.89 5.23
N SER A 213 -3.94 -16.19 5.11
CA SER A 213 -3.08 -17.22 5.69
C SER A 213 -1.93 -17.56 4.73
N SER A 214 -0.94 -18.32 5.22
CA SER A 214 0.17 -18.80 4.38
C SER A 214 -0.26 -19.67 3.20
N ASP A 215 -1.43 -20.32 3.27
CA ASP A 215 -1.98 -21.11 2.16
C ASP A 215 -2.50 -20.25 1.01
N ILE A 216 -2.80 -18.96 1.29
CA ILE A 216 -3.25 -17.98 0.30
C ILE A 216 -2.06 -17.22 -0.28
N ASP A 217 -1.24 -16.62 0.60
CA ASP A 217 -0.02 -15.92 0.19
C ASP A 217 1.02 -15.94 1.32
N VAL A 218 2.13 -16.65 1.11
CA VAL A 218 3.20 -16.82 2.12
C VAL A 218 3.93 -15.53 2.48
N HIS A 219 3.88 -14.51 1.63
CA HIS A 219 4.54 -13.23 1.87
C HIS A 219 3.63 -12.29 2.68
N MET A 220 2.35 -12.22 2.31
CA MET A 220 1.38 -11.32 2.94
C MET A 220 0.67 -11.95 4.15
N ALA A 221 0.89 -13.24 4.42
CA ALA A 221 0.26 -13.96 5.51
C ALA A 221 0.44 -13.27 6.86
N ILE A 222 -0.65 -13.10 7.60
CA ILE A 222 -0.66 -12.39 8.91
C ILE A 222 0.04 -13.18 10.02
N ASP A 223 0.19 -14.49 9.84
CA ASP A 223 0.95 -15.39 10.73
C ASP A 223 2.40 -15.60 10.24
N GLY A 224 2.79 -14.93 9.15
CA GLY A 224 4.11 -14.97 8.55
C GLY A 224 4.80 -13.60 8.52
N MET A 225 5.31 -13.22 7.34
CA MET A 225 6.02 -11.94 7.15
C MET A 225 5.07 -10.73 7.16
N ASP A 226 3.77 -10.94 6.96
CA ASP A 226 2.74 -9.90 6.98
C ASP A 226 3.05 -8.68 6.07
N LEU A 227 3.65 -8.94 4.91
CA LEU A 227 4.06 -7.87 4.00
C LEU A 227 2.87 -7.08 3.47
N GLN A 228 3.03 -5.76 3.40
CA GLN A 228 2.12 -4.86 2.70
C GLN A 228 2.50 -4.77 1.22
N CYS A 229 1.57 -4.34 0.37
CA CYS A 229 1.82 -4.23 -1.07
C CYS A 229 3.06 -3.37 -1.37
N VAL A 230 3.22 -2.27 -0.64
CA VAL A 230 4.31 -1.29 -0.80
C VAL A 230 5.67 -1.77 -0.30
N ASP A 231 5.74 -2.92 0.38
CA ASP A 231 7.04 -3.49 0.78
C ASP A 231 7.74 -4.12 -0.44
N CYS A 232 6.98 -4.72 -1.37
CA CYS A 232 7.50 -5.22 -2.64
C CYS A 232 7.34 -4.21 -3.78
N HIS A 233 6.20 -3.52 -3.85
CA HIS A 233 5.95 -2.44 -4.81
C HIS A 233 6.51 -1.13 -4.29
N THR A 234 7.84 -1.10 -4.13
CA THR A 234 8.58 0.08 -3.70
C THR A 234 8.27 1.25 -4.61
N THR A 235 7.91 2.38 -4.01
CA THR A 235 7.50 3.58 -4.74
C THR A 235 8.47 4.70 -4.41
N GLU A 236 8.97 5.38 -5.45
CA GLU A 236 9.80 6.58 -5.32
C GLU A 236 9.06 7.73 -6.01
N GLN A 237 8.80 8.81 -5.28
CA GLN A 237 8.09 9.98 -5.82
C GLN A 237 6.69 9.63 -6.38
N HIS A 238 5.90 8.91 -5.58
CA HIS A 238 4.54 8.42 -5.90
C HIS A 238 4.43 7.67 -7.25
#